data_AF-A0A5C8UA01-F1
#
_entry.id   AF-A0A5C8UA01-F1
#
_cell.length_a   1.000
_cell.length_b   1.000
_cell.length_c   1.000
_cell.angle_alpha   90.00
_cell.angle_beta   90.00
_cell.angle_gamma   90.00
#
_symmetry.space_group_name_H-M   'P 1'
#
loop_
_entity.id
_entity.type
_entity.pdbx_description
1 polymer ?
#
loop_
_entity_poly.entity_id
_entity_poly.type
_entity_poly.pdbx_seq_one_letter_code
_entity_poly.pdbx_strand_id
1 'polypeptide(L)'
;MSKTISAEFETRRDAEMAVERLVQEYGLDRSSVRIVAASDENTAGTQAAGADLEGGQPKTETAGEPALNGKVKVSADVAEASADKVVSSFEGYGGSSISS
;
A
#
# COMPACT_ATOMS: atom_id res chain seq x y z
N MET A 1 -22.39 -2.06 9.47
CA MET A 1 -21.58 -0.84 9.36
C MET A 1 -20.23 -1.20 8.74
N SER A 2 -19.62 -0.28 8.01
CA SER A 2 -18.24 -0.42 7.53
C SER A 2 -17.31 0.46 8.35
N LYS A 3 -16.08 0.02 8.55
CA LYS A 3 -15.02 0.75 9.23
C LYS A 3 -13.74 0.68 8.42
N THR A 4 -13.01 1.78 8.40
CA THR A 4 -11.67 1.84 7.81
C THR A 4 -10.66 1.40 8.87
N ILE A 5 -9.83 0.41 8.53
CA ILE A 5 -8.71 -0.06 9.35
C ILE A 5 -7.43 0.33 8.64
N SER A 6 -6.48 0.90 9.37
CA SER A 6 -5.19 1.27 8.80
C SER A 6 -4.03 0.65 9.58
N ALA A 7 -2.97 0.28 8.87
CA ALA A 7 -1.73 -0.18 9.46
C ALA A 7 -0.53 0.39 8.68
N GLU A 8 0.57 0.60 9.39
CA GLU A 8 1.85 1.00 8.80
C GLU A 8 2.79 -0.19 8.70
N PHE A 9 3.49 -0.31 7.57
CA PHE A 9 4.45 -1.36 7.28
C PHE A 9 5.82 -0.73 7.01
N GLU A 10 6.87 -1.43 7.42
CA GLU A 10 8.24 -1.00 7.17
C GLU A 10 8.61 -1.09 5.69
N THR A 11 8.07 -2.09 4.98
CA THR A 11 8.33 -2.30 3.56
C THR A 11 7.04 -2.36 2.75
N ARG A 12 7.13 -1.95 1.49
CA ARG A 12 6.03 -2.11 0.53
C ARG A 12 5.68 -3.57 0.27
N ARG A 13 6.69 -4.44 0.27
CA ARG A 13 6.51 -5.88 0.04
C ARG A 13 5.62 -6.50 1.12
N ASP A 14 5.84 -6.16 2.39
CA ASP A 14 5.04 -6.68 3.50
C ASP A 14 3.59 -6.19 3.43
N ALA A 15 3.41 -4.91 3.08
CA ALA A 15 2.09 -4.34 2.82
C ALA A 15 1.36 -5.09 1.69
N GLU A 16 2.04 -5.35 0.57
CA GLU A 16 1.43 -6.06 -0.58
C GLU A 16 1.06 -7.51 -0.22
N MET A 17 1.94 -8.24 0.49
CA MET A 17 1.65 -9.59 1.00
C MET A 17 0.42 -9.60 1.93
N ALA A 18 0.31 -8.60 2.80
CA ALA A 18 -0.84 -8.47 3.69
C ALA A 18 -2.14 -8.25 2.89
N VAL A 19 -2.12 -7.39 1.87
CA VAL A 19 -3.27 -7.15 0.99
C VAL A 19 -3.65 -8.38 0.17
N GLU A 20 -2.66 -9.09 -0.38
CA GLU A 20 -2.90 -10.33 -1.12
C GLU A 20 -3.63 -11.36 -0.25
N ARG A 21 -3.22 -11.51 1.02
CA ARG A 21 -3.90 -12.40 1.95
C ARG A 21 -5.34 -11.95 2.24
N LEU A 22 -5.58 -10.65 2.41
CA LEU A 22 -6.95 -10.14 2.60
C LEU A 22 -7.86 -10.49 1.42
N VAL A 23 -7.36 -10.34 0.20
CA VAL A 23 -8.12 -10.62 -1.02
C VAL A 23 -8.35 -12.12 -1.20
N GLN A 24 -7.29 -12.93 -1.04
CA GLN A 24 -7.34 -14.36 -1.32
C GLN A 24 -7.99 -15.19 -0.20
N GLU A 25 -7.64 -14.92 1.07
CA GLU A 25 -8.10 -15.71 2.22
C GLU A 25 -9.43 -15.20 2.78
N TYR A 26 -9.65 -13.87 2.76
CA TYR A 26 -10.83 -13.26 3.37
C TYR A 26 -11.85 -12.73 2.35
N GLY A 27 -11.56 -12.82 1.06
CA GLY A 27 -12.45 -12.40 -0.02
C GLY A 27 -12.71 -10.89 -0.01
N LEU A 28 -11.78 -10.10 0.53
CA LEU A 28 -11.91 -8.65 0.53
C LEU A 28 -11.74 -8.13 -0.90
N ASP A 29 -12.60 -7.19 -1.30
CA ASP A 29 -12.45 -6.56 -2.60
C ASP A 29 -11.17 -5.71 -2.62
N ARG A 30 -10.31 -5.94 -3.62
CA ARG A 30 -9.04 -5.21 -3.76
C ARG A 30 -9.27 -3.70 -3.91
N SER A 31 -10.41 -3.28 -4.45
CA SER A 31 -10.77 -1.87 -4.57
C SER A 31 -11.06 -1.20 -3.23
N SER A 32 -11.40 -1.98 -2.20
CA SER A 32 -11.60 -1.51 -0.82
C SER A 32 -10.29 -1.32 -0.05
N VAL A 33 -9.13 -1.52 -0.69
CA VAL A 33 -7.81 -1.41 -0.05
C VAL A 33 -6.94 -0.39 -0.76
N ARG A 34 -6.32 0.51 0.01
CA ARG A 34 -5.41 1.54 -0.49
C ARG A 34 -4.05 1.42 0.18
N ILE A 35 -2.98 1.48 -0.62
CA ILE A 35 -1.60 1.54 -0.13
C ILE A 35 -1.05 2.91 -0.50
N VAL A 36 -0.53 3.64 0.48
CA VAL A 36 0.09 4.97 0.32
C VAL A 36 1.44 5.00 1.03
N ALA A 37 2.32 5.92 0.65
CA ALA A 37 3.50 6.21 1.47
C ALA A 37 3.05 6.85 2.80
N ALA A 38 3.69 6.48 3.92
CA ALA A 38 3.38 7.02 5.24
C ALA A 38 3.98 8.42 5.46
N SER A 39 5.02 8.80 4.69
CA SER A 39 5.61 10.13 4.70
C SER A 39 5.16 10.96 3.49
N ASP A 40 4.83 12.23 3.71
CA ASP A 40 4.60 13.25 2.67
C ASP A 40 5.80 13.43 1.72
N GLU A 41 7.00 12.98 2.10
CA GLU A 41 8.22 13.07 1.29
C GLU A 41 8.18 12.23 -0.01
N ASN A 42 7.13 11.44 -0.24
CA ASN A 42 6.88 10.73 -1.50
C ASN A 42 5.84 11.41 -2.41
N THR A 43 5.61 12.72 -2.28
CA THR A 43 5.03 13.54 -3.38
C THR A 43 5.96 13.74 -4.58
N ALA A 44 7.00 12.92 -4.75
CA ALA A 44 7.76 12.80 -6.00
C ALA A 44 6.95 11.98 -7.02
N GLY A 45 5.81 12.54 -7.46
CA GLY A 45 4.91 11.85 -8.38
C GLY A 45 3.65 12.63 -8.75
N THR A 46 3.58 13.94 -8.50
CA THR A 46 2.62 14.81 -9.20
C THR A 46 3.21 15.22 -10.54
N GLN A 47 3.37 14.26 -11.46
CA GLN A 47 3.40 14.58 -12.87
C GLN A 47 2.29 13.79 -13.54
N ALA A 48 1.17 14.48 -13.75
CA ALA A 48 0.19 14.10 -14.74
C ALA A 48 0.92 13.86 -16.07
N ALA A 49 0.61 12.74 -16.70
CA ALA A 49 1.10 12.37 -18.02
C ALA A 49 0.92 13.55 -19.00
N GLY A 50 2.03 14.22 -19.32
CA GLY A 50 2.15 15.19 -20.40
C GLY A 50 3.05 14.57 -21.47
N ALA A 51 2.48 14.30 -22.62
CA ALA A 51 3.10 13.63 -23.73
C ALA A 51 4.30 14.39 -24.32
N ASP A 52 5.22 13.60 -24.91
CA ASP A 52 6.11 13.94 -26.03
C ASP A 52 7.19 15.01 -25.79
N LEU A 53 8.42 14.59 -25.47
CA LEU A 53 9.64 15.28 -25.90
C LEU A 53 10.77 14.27 -26.16
N GLU A 54 11.17 14.16 -27.42
CA GLU A 54 12.35 13.46 -27.92
C GLU A 54 13.65 14.00 -27.31
N GLY A 55 14.60 13.09 -27.04
CA GLY A 55 16.03 13.39 -27.12
C GLY A 55 16.85 13.21 -25.84
N GLY A 56 17.77 12.24 -25.87
CA GLY A 56 19.03 12.32 -25.12
C GLY A 56 19.16 11.40 -23.89
N GLN A 57 19.79 10.24 -24.12
CA GLN A 57 20.34 9.26 -23.16
C GLN A 57 21.01 9.84 -21.88
N PRO A 58 21.21 9.06 -20.77
CA PRO A 58 21.37 7.61 -20.75
C PRO A 58 20.55 6.83 -19.70
N LYS A 59 20.16 5.62 -20.13
CA LYS A 59 20.06 4.35 -19.38
C LYS A 59 20.35 4.48 -17.87
N THR A 60 19.31 4.60 -17.06
CA THR A 60 19.29 3.94 -15.75
C THR A 60 18.51 2.65 -15.91
N GLU A 61 19.14 1.59 -15.44
CA GLU A 61 18.72 0.21 -15.51
C GLU A 61 17.27 -0.01 -15.06
N THR A 62 16.60 -0.85 -15.82
CA THR A 62 15.86 -2.04 -15.35
C THR A 62 14.89 -1.86 -14.18
N ALA A 63 13.61 -2.09 -14.50
CA ALA A 63 12.64 -2.81 -13.69
C ALA A 63 13.15 -3.33 -12.33
N GLY A 64 12.77 -2.66 -11.25
CA GLY A 64 13.06 -3.07 -9.88
C GLY A 64 12.56 -1.99 -8.95
N GLU A 65 11.38 -2.23 -8.37
CA GLU A 65 10.80 -1.60 -7.18
C GLU A 65 11.21 -0.13 -6.91
N PRO A 66 10.31 0.87 -7.01
CA PRO A 66 10.63 2.19 -6.48
C PRO A 66 11.04 1.99 -5.02
N ALA A 67 12.28 2.36 -4.71
CA ALA A 67 12.86 2.23 -3.39
C ALA A 67 12.13 3.20 -2.44
N LEU A 68 10.90 2.85 -2.08
CA LEU A 68 10.19 3.42 -0.97
C LEU A 68 10.91 2.90 0.28
N ASN A 69 12.08 3.47 0.57
CA ASN A 69 12.77 3.36 1.86
C ASN A 69 11.99 4.08 2.98
N GLY A 70 10.69 4.29 2.78
CA GLY A 70 9.79 4.95 3.70
C GLY A 70 8.69 3.98 4.05
N LYS A 71 8.29 3.99 5.32
CA LYS A 71 7.12 3.29 5.81
C LYS A 71 5.94 3.52 4.86
N VAL A 72 5.13 2.49 4.65
CA VAL A 72 3.89 2.59 3.86
C VAL A 72 2.70 2.39 4.76
N LYS A 73 1.61 3.10 4.47
CA LYS A 73 0.34 2.96 5.16
C LYS A 73 -0.64 2.23 4.26
N VAL A 74 -1.23 1.17 4.77
CA VAL A 74 -2.35 0.45 4.15
C VAL A 74 -3.62 0.83 4.88
N SER A 75 -4.67 1.12 4.14
CA SER A 75 -6.02 1.36 4.66
C SER A 75 -7.00 0.43 3.95
N ALA A 76 -7.86 -0.24 4.71
CA ALA A 76 -8.88 -1.15 4.19
C ALA A 76 -10.25 -0.80 4.74
N ASP A 77 -11.22 -0.61 3.85
CA ASP A 77 -12.63 -0.40 4.18
C ASP A 77 -13.35 -1.74 4.25
N VAL A 78 -13.72 -2.14 5.47
CA VAL A 78 -14.26 -3.48 5.73
C VAL A 78 -15.53 -3.42 6.55
N ALA A 79 -16.36 -4.46 6.45
CA ALA A 79 -17.44 -4.66 7.41
C ALA A 79 -16.87 -4.88 8.81
N GLU A 80 -17.54 -4.40 9.85
CA GLU A 80 -17.10 -4.59 11.25
C GLU A 80 -16.86 -6.06 11.60
N ALA A 81 -17.65 -6.98 11.04
CA ALA A 81 -17.47 -8.43 11.24
C ALA A 81 -16.15 -8.99 10.67
N SER A 82 -15.49 -8.26 9.78
CA SER A 82 -14.20 -8.62 9.18
C SER A 82 -13.04 -7.82 9.78
N ALA A 83 -13.30 -6.92 10.73
CA ALA A 83 -12.29 -6.03 11.28
C ALA A 83 -11.13 -6.78 11.94
N ASP A 84 -11.43 -7.75 12.79
CA ASP A 84 -10.42 -8.53 13.51
C ASP A 84 -9.53 -9.34 12.55
N LYS A 85 -10.10 -9.84 11.45
CA LYS A 85 -9.35 -10.57 10.42
C LYS A 85 -8.36 -9.67 9.70
N VAL A 86 -8.76 -8.43 9.43
CA VAL A 86 -7.90 -7.45 8.76
C VAL A 86 -6.74 -7.03 9.66
N VAL A 87 -7.03 -6.75 10.93
CA VAL A 87 -6.01 -6.46 11.94
C VAL A 87 -5.02 -7.62 12.06
N SER A 88 -5.53 -8.85 12.21
CA SER A 88 -4.69 -10.05 12.31
C SER A 88 -3.81 -10.27 11.07
N SER A 89 -4.34 -9.99 9.87
CA SER A 89 -3.55 -10.05 8.64
C SER A 89 -2.43 -9.03 8.67
N PHE A 90 -2.74 -7.77 8.99
CA PHE A 90 -1.75 -6.70 9.03
C PHE A 90 -0.63 -7.02 10.02
N GLU A 91 -0.97 -7.38 11.25
CA GLU A 91 0.00 -7.75 12.28
C GLU A 91 0.84 -8.97 11.89
N GLY A 92 0.24 -9.95 11.20
CA GLY A 92 0.94 -11.14 10.72
C GLY A 92 2.05 -10.87 9.71
N TYR A 93 2.02 -9.72 9.04
CA TYR A 93 3.06 -9.25 8.11
C TYR A 93 3.84 -8.05 8.67
N GLY A 94 3.84 -7.83 9.99
CA GLY A 94 4.60 -6.75 10.63
C GLY A 94 3.95 -5.37 10.53
N GLY A 95 2.69 -5.31 10.09
CA GLY A 95 1.89 -4.09 10.08
C GLY A 95 1.53 -3.65 11.50
N SER A 96 1.86 -2.40 11.85
CA SER A 96 1.42 -1.78 13.10
C SER A 96 0.08 -1.10 12.88
N SER A 97 -1.00 -1.70 13.40
CA SER A 97 -2.34 -1.12 13.33
C SER A 97 -2.38 0.24 14.03
N ILE A 98 -2.83 1.26 13.30
CA ILE A 98 -3.01 2.61 13.83
C ILE A 98 -4.50 2.83 14.07
N SER A 99 -4.89 2.87 15.34
CA SER A 99 -6.24 3.28 15.72
C SER A 99 -6.31 4.80 15.72
N SER A 100 -7.14 5.37 14.86
CA SER A 100 -7.63 6.75 14.96
C SER A 100 -8.91 6.80 15.78
#